data_AF-A0A5M3MD47-F1
#
_entry.id   AF-A0A5M3MD47-F1
#
_cell.length_a   1.000
_cell.length_b   1.000
_cell.length_c   1.000
_cell.angle_alpha   90.00
_cell.angle_beta   90.00
_cell.angle_gamma   90.00
#
_symmetry.space_group_name_H-M   'P 1'
#
loop_
_entity.id
_entity.type
_entity.pdbx_description
1 polymer ?
#
loop_
_entity_poly.entity_id
_entity_poly.type
_entity_poly.pdbx_seq_one_letter_code
_entity_poly.pdbx_strand_id
1 'polypeptide(L)'
;MANITKPDAVSPEKCSLVELTQYSCEPEELPNGQIRPRCFPIPRIFRMCANRPAVEITRLVEINPNTGEVTIPGESSLNAPKGKLWKNVTTLSSE
;
A
#
# COMPACT_ATOMS: atom_id res chain seq x y z
N MET A 1 -35.65 -1.67 -32.78
CA MET A 1 -35.45 -0.96 -31.49
C MET A 1 -34.71 -1.91 -30.57
N ALA A 2 -33.38 -1.83 -30.51
CA ALA A 2 -32.57 -2.65 -29.61
C ALA A 2 -32.12 -1.75 -28.45
N ASN A 3 -32.64 -2.02 -27.25
CA ASN A 3 -32.25 -1.31 -26.04
C ASN A 3 -30.85 -1.79 -25.63
N ILE A 4 -29.87 -0.90 -25.79
CA ILE A 4 -28.52 -1.08 -25.28
C ILE A 4 -28.60 -0.92 -23.76
N THR A 5 -28.55 -2.03 -23.04
CA THR A 5 -28.45 -2.02 -21.58
C THR A 5 -27.14 -1.35 -21.20
N LYS A 6 -27.27 -0.21 -20.52
CA LYS A 6 -26.19 0.59 -19.91
C LYS A 6 -25.29 -0.35 -19.08
N PRO A 7 -23.96 -0.36 -19.27
CA PRO A 7 -23.09 -1.17 -18.45
C PRO A 7 -23.26 -0.76 -16.99
N ASP A 8 -23.45 -1.76 -16.14
CA ASP A 8 -23.70 -1.62 -14.71
C ASP A 8 -22.76 -0.59 -14.10
N ALA A 9 -23.37 0.37 -13.39
CA ALA A 9 -22.65 1.32 -12.58
C ALA A 9 -21.77 0.53 -11.60
N VAL A 10 -20.45 0.59 -11.80
CA VAL A 10 -19.44 0.02 -10.91
C VAL A 10 -19.72 0.59 -9.52
N SER A 11 -20.34 -0.22 -8.64
CA SER A 11 -20.40 0.08 -7.22
C SER A 11 -18.98 0.41 -6.77
N PRO A 12 -18.73 1.44 -5.94
CA PRO A 12 -17.39 1.72 -5.45
C PRO A 12 -16.83 0.43 -4.85
N GLU A 13 -15.89 -0.19 -5.56
CA GLU A 13 -15.36 -1.50 -5.20
C GLU A 13 -14.83 -1.37 -3.76
N LYS A 14 -15.36 -2.20 -2.85
CA LYS A 14 -15.02 -2.16 -1.43
C LYS A 14 -13.50 -2.32 -1.31
N CYS A 15 -12.81 -1.23 -1.00
CA CYS A 15 -11.38 -1.28 -0.71
C CYS A 15 -11.19 -1.60 0.77
N SER A 16 -10.18 -2.41 1.08
CA SER A 16 -9.74 -2.68 2.45
C SER A 16 -8.36 -2.12 2.69
N LEU A 17 -8.10 -1.75 3.94
CA LEU A 17 -6.75 -1.49 4.42
C LEU A 17 -6.15 -2.77 4.96
N VAL A 18 -4.90 -3.01 4.60
CA VAL A 18 -4.10 -4.09 5.16
C VAL A 18 -2.77 -3.53 5.64
N GLU A 19 -2.25 -4.09 6.71
CA GLU A 19 -0.94 -3.74 7.25
C GLU A 19 0.04 -4.88 6.99
N LEU A 20 1.25 -4.51 6.58
CA LEU A 20 2.41 -5.39 6.50
C LEU A 20 3.52 -4.82 7.38
N THR A 21 3.94 -5.57 8.39
CA THR A 21 5.11 -5.19 9.19
C THR A 21 6.39 -5.60 8.47
N GLN A 22 7.21 -4.62 8.10
CA GLN A 22 8.58 -4.84 7.64
C GLN A 22 9.55 -4.67 8.81
N TYR A 23 10.78 -5.17 8.67
CA TYR A 23 11.84 -4.95 9.65
C TYR A 23 13.07 -4.36 8.98
N SER A 24 13.63 -3.31 9.57
CA SER A 24 14.96 -2.80 9.24
C SER A 24 15.93 -3.25 10.31
N CYS A 25 16.98 -3.96 9.93
CA CYS A 25 17.93 -4.56 10.87
C CYS A 25 19.33 -3.98 10.69
N GLU A 26 19.98 -3.68 11.80
CA GLU A 26 21.37 -3.23 11.88
C GLU A 26 22.19 -4.21 12.73
N PRO A 27 23.49 -4.42 12.43
CA PRO A 27 24.36 -5.19 13.31
C PRO A 27 24.57 -4.45 14.65
N GLU A 28 24.45 -5.18 15.76
CA GLU A 28 24.71 -4.71 17.11
C GLU A 28 25.77 -5.60 17.74
N GLU A 29 26.87 -4.99 18.19
CA GLU A 29 27.89 -5.67 18.97
C GLU A 29 27.52 -5.64 20.46
N LEU A 30 27.45 -6.82 21.06
CA LEU A 30 27.14 -7.00 22.47
C LEU A 30 28.40 -6.86 23.34
N PRO A 31 28.25 -6.63 24.66
CA PRO A 31 29.39 -6.51 25.57
C PRO A 31 30.33 -7.73 25.62
N ASN A 32 29.87 -8.90 25.16
CA ASN A 32 30.63 -10.13 25.05
C ASN A 32 31.36 -10.29 23.68
N GLY A 33 31.33 -9.27 22.81
CA GLY A 33 31.92 -9.28 21.47
C GLY A 33 31.09 -10.02 20.42
N GLN A 34 29.88 -10.47 20.75
CA GLN A 34 28.98 -11.14 19.80
C GLN A 34 28.23 -10.13 18.95
N ILE A 35 28.15 -10.34 17.64
CA ILE A 35 27.33 -9.54 16.73
C ILE A 35 25.97 -10.20 16.56
N ARG A 36 24.89 -9.44 16.77
CA ARG A 36 23.51 -9.86 16.47
C ARG A 36 22.76 -8.81 15.65
N PRO A 37 21.72 -9.18 14.90
CA PRO A 37 20.86 -8.20 14.25
C PRO A 37 19.93 -7.54 15.28
N ARG A 38 19.94 -6.21 15.33
CA ARG A 38 18.97 -5.37 16.04
C ARG A 38 17.96 -4.84 15.02
N CYS A 39 16.70 -5.28 15.12
CA CYS A 39 15.67 -4.96 14.13
C CYS A 39 14.60 -3.99 14.67
N PHE A 40 14.18 -3.05 13.82
CA PHE A 40 13.10 -2.11 14.06
C PHE A 40 11.90 -2.44 13.18
N PRO A 41 10.70 -2.62 13.76
CA PRO A 41 9.49 -2.83 12.96
C PRO A 41 9.10 -1.54 12.25
N ILE A 42 8.72 -1.65 10.98
CA ILE A 42 8.27 -0.58 10.09
C ILE A 42 6.89 -1.00 9.56
N PRO A 43 5.78 -0.45 10.09
CA PRO A 43 4.45 -0.74 9.58
C PRO A 43 4.28 -0.13 8.18
N ARG A 44 3.75 -0.92 7.24
CA ARG A 44 3.43 -0.49 5.87
C ARG A 44 1.95 -0.71 5.63
N ILE A 45 1.24 0.36 5.30
CA ILE A 45 -0.21 0.31 5.10
C ILE A 45 -0.49 0.28 3.61
N PHE A 46 -1.29 -0.67 3.17
CA PHE A 46 -1.70 -0.85 1.79
C PHE A 46 -3.20 -0.69 1.64
N ARG A 47 -3.61 -0.04 0.54
CA ARG A 47 -4.99 -0.05 0.08
C ARG A 47 -5.15 -1.15 -0.97
N MET A 48 -6.02 -2.11 -0.68
CA MET A 48 -6.40 -3.17 -1.60
C MET A 48 -7.82 -2.90 -2.10
N CYS A 49 -8.00 -2.78 -3.41
CA CYS A 49 -9.31 -2.72 -4.04
C CYS A 49 -9.44 -3.89 -5.01
N ALA A 50 -10.67 -4.36 -5.26
CA ALA A 50 -10.89 -5.39 -6.27
C ALA A 50 -10.32 -4.94 -7.64
N ASN A 51 -9.77 -5.88 -8.40
CA ASN A 51 -9.27 -5.64 -9.77
C ASN A 51 -8.19 -4.53 -9.92
N ARG A 52 -7.61 -4.06 -8.81
CA ARG A 52 -6.54 -3.05 -8.82
C ARG A 52 -5.33 -3.59 -8.04
N PRO A 53 -4.11 -3.20 -8.41
CA PRO A 53 -2.93 -3.50 -7.60
C PRO A 53 -3.08 -2.93 -6.20
N ALA A 54 -2.50 -3.61 -5.22
CA ALA A 54 -2.31 -3.04 -3.89
C ALA A 54 -1.35 -1.85 -3.98
N VAL A 55 -1.70 -0.75 -3.33
CA VAL A 55 -0.90 0.48 -3.34
C VAL A 55 -0.48 0.77 -1.92
N GLU A 56 0.82 0.96 -1.71
CA GLU A 56 1.34 1.43 -0.43
C GLU A 56 0.88 2.87 -0.21
N ILE A 57 0.19 3.12 0.91
CA ILE A 57 -0.32 4.43 1.31
C ILE A 57 0.25 4.89 2.66
N THR A 58 1.28 4.21 3.18
CA THR A 58 1.92 4.51 4.48
C THR A 58 2.29 5.99 4.63
N ARG A 59 2.73 6.65 3.56
CA ARG A 59 3.11 8.08 3.59
C ARG A 59 1.91 9.04 3.48
N LEU A 60 0.74 8.51 3.14
CA LEU A 60 -0.49 9.27 2.93
C LEU A 60 -1.42 9.15 4.13
N VAL A 61 -1.23 8.15 5.00
CA VAL A 61 -2.04 8.00 6.20
C VAL A 61 -1.53 8.88 7.33
N GLU A 62 -2.45 9.49 8.05
CA GLU A 62 -2.17 10.18 9.30
C GLU A 62 -2.39 9.17 10.43
N ILE A 63 -1.37 8.98 11.27
CA ILE A 63 -1.43 8.07 12.41
C ILE A 63 -1.49 8.93 13.66
N ASN A 64 -2.58 8.81 14.42
CA ASN A 64 -2.67 9.46 15.72
C ASN A 64 -1.68 8.81 16.69
N PRO A 65 -0.65 9.53 17.17
CA PRO A 65 0.41 8.95 18.00
C PRO A 65 -0.07 8.50 19.38
N ASN A 66 -1.23 8.97 19.84
CA ASN A 66 -1.77 8.65 21.16
C ASN A 66 -2.76 7.47 21.13
N THR A 67 -3.48 7.28 20.03
CA THR A 67 -4.52 6.23 19.91
C THR A 67 -4.15 5.11 18.93
N GLY A 68 -3.17 5.33 18.04
CA GLY A 68 -2.85 4.42 16.94
C GLY A 68 -3.89 4.42 15.82
N GLU A 69 -4.88 5.31 15.85
CA GLU A 69 -5.91 5.41 14.82
C GLU A 69 -5.32 5.94 13.51
N VAL A 70 -5.71 5.32 12.39
CA VAL A 70 -5.20 5.59 11.06
C VAL A 70 -6.28 6.29 10.24
N THR A 71 -6.04 7.53 9.83
CA THR A 71 -6.95 8.32 8.99
C THR A 71 -6.35 8.56 7.60
N ILE A 72 -7.20 8.51 6.57
CA ILE A 72 -6.78 8.78 5.18
C ILE A 72 -7.29 10.16 4.76
N PRO A 73 -6.42 11.13 4.43
CA PRO A 73 -6.82 12.45 3.98
C PRO A 73 -7.39 12.36 2.55
N GLY A 74 -8.72 12.40 2.45
CA GLY A 74 -9.53 12.62 1.23
C GLY A 74 -9.34 11.62 0.08
N GLU A 75 -10.43 11.05 -0.45
CA GLU A 75 -10.40 10.04 -1.52
C GLU A 75 -9.63 10.44 -2.79
N SER A 76 -9.43 11.74 -3.04
CA SER A 76 -8.74 12.31 -4.21
C SER A 76 -7.23 12.08 -4.24
N SER A 77 -6.58 11.88 -3.08
CA SER A 77 -5.13 11.61 -2.98
C SER A 77 -4.74 10.18 -3.39
N LEU A 78 -5.74 9.33 -3.67
CA LEU A 78 -5.60 7.89 -3.89
C LEU A 78 -5.89 7.48 -5.35
N ASN A 79 -5.85 8.42 -6.29
CA ASN A 79 -5.87 8.14 -7.72
C ASN A 79 -4.53 7.51 -8.13
N ALA A 80 -4.26 6.32 -7.62
CA ALA A 80 -3.15 5.51 -8.07
C ALA A 80 -3.36 5.21 -9.56
N PRO A 81 -2.30 5.31 -10.38
CA PRO A 81 -2.38 4.98 -11.78
C PRO A 81 -2.88 3.54 -11.94
N LYS A 82 -3.68 3.27 -12.97
CA LYS A 82 -4.08 1.91 -13.31
C LYS A 82 -2.80 1.11 -13.59
N GLY A 83 -2.43 0.22 -12.70
CA GLY A 83 -1.27 -0.64 -12.91
C GLY A 83 -1.49 -1.55 -14.11
N LYS A 84 -0.40 -1.90 -14.80
CA LYS A 84 -0.40 -2.90 -15.86
C LYS A 84 -0.09 -4.27 -15.24
N LEU A 85 -0.64 -5.33 -15.83
CA LEU A 85 -0.19 -6.70 -15.52
C LEU A 85 1.31 -6.82 -15.82
N TRP A 86 2.05 -7.58 -15.01
CA TRP A 86 3.51 -7.73 -15.17
C TRP A 86 3.91 -8.14 -16.59
N LYS A 87 3.16 -9.07 -17.20
CA LYS A 87 3.33 -9.49 -18.60
C LYS A 87 3.17 -8.37 -19.64
N ASN A 88 2.54 -7.26 -19.28
CA ASN A 88 2.32 -6.09 -20.13
C ASN A 88 3.31 -4.94 -19.82
N VAL A 89 4.29 -5.17 -18.95
CA VAL A 89 5.38 -4.23 -18.66
C VAL A 89 6.50 -4.49 -19.68
N THR A 90 6.58 -3.67 -20.73
CA THR A 90 7.46 -3.94 -21.87
C THR A 90 8.84 -3.28 -21.81
N THR A 91 9.11 -2.36 -20.87
CA THR A 91 10.43 -1.81 -20.46
C THR A 91 10.18 -0.53 -19.66
N LEU A 92 11.16 -0.11 -18.83
CA LEU A 92 11.13 1.13 -18.06
C LEU A 92 10.96 2.34 -18.99
N SER A 93 9.81 3.00 -18.98
CA SER A 93 9.74 4.39 -19.40
C SER A 93 10.38 5.22 -18.30
N SER A 94 11.69 5.45 -18.43
CA SER A 94 12.36 6.61 -17.88
C SER A 94 11.73 7.86 -18.55
N GLU A 95 10.97 8.62 -17.78
CA GLU A 95 10.75 10.05 -18.03
C GLU A 95 11.80 10.86 -17.26
#